data_AF-A0A4Q2FG28-F1
#
_entry.id   AF-A0A4Q2FG28-F1
#
_cell.length_a   1.000
_cell.length_b   1.000
_cell.length_c   1.000
_cell.angle_alpha   90.00
_cell.angle_beta   90.00
_cell.angle_gamma   90.00
#
_symmetry.space_group_name_H-M   'P 1'
#
loop_
_entity.id
_entity.type
_entity.pdbx_description
1 polymer ?
#
loop_
_entity_poly.entity_id
_entity_poly.type
_entity_poly.pdbx_seq_one_letter_code
_entity_poly.pdbx_strand_id
1 'polypeptide(L)'
;PAASSSTDDFPGLKDFLADMEKSGKDELGRENLNGDAMNPWLTVRAFGEVAKDLKDVNKNTVMQGFENAKALDMAGLVPAWTPSAVEPFGIFQRVSNSMMYRMTFDGDVVITDPVQYDLRNPTA
;
A
#
# COMPACT_ATOMS: atom_id res chain seq x y z
N PRO A 1 8.20 7.39 4.71
CA PRO A 1 9.10 6.30 4.25
C PRO A 1 10.32 6.25 5.17
N ALA A 2 10.90 5.08 5.46
CA ALA A 2 12.26 5.10 5.98
C ALA A 2 13.14 5.85 4.96
N ALA A 3 14.16 6.58 5.42
CA ALA A 3 15.06 7.35 4.56
C ALA A 3 15.76 6.51 3.45
N SER A 4 15.53 5.20 3.46
CA SER A 4 16.09 4.16 2.61
C SER A 4 15.30 3.80 1.35
N SER A 5 14.06 4.26 1.18
CA SER A 5 13.26 3.91 0.01
C SER A 5 13.31 5.03 -1.03
N SER A 6 14.05 4.82 -2.13
CA SER A 6 14.10 5.75 -3.26
C SER A 6 12.82 5.69 -4.09
N THR A 7 12.42 6.82 -4.68
CA THR A 7 11.37 6.87 -5.72
C THR A 7 11.78 6.19 -7.02
N ASP A 8 13.05 5.81 -7.16
CA ASP A 8 13.56 5.03 -8.28
C ASP A 8 13.18 3.55 -8.14
N ASP A 9 13.32 3.00 -6.93
CA ASP A 9 12.96 1.62 -6.60
C ASP A 9 11.45 1.46 -6.39
N PHE A 10 10.79 2.53 -5.91
CA PHE A 10 9.35 2.56 -5.63
C PHE A 10 8.68 3.76 -6.33
N PRO A 11 8.38 3.67 -7.63
CA PRO A 11 7.79 4.78 -8.38
C PRO A 11 6.48 5.32 -7.80
N GLY A 12 5.66 4.46 -7.18
CA GLY A 12 4.41 4.86 -6.51
C GLY A 12 4.60 5.83 -5.34
N LEU A 13 5.81 5.94 -4.77
CA LEU A 13 6.10 6.93 -3.75
C LEU A 13 6.00 8.35 -4.29
N LYS A 14 6.11 8.57 -5.61
CA LYS A 14 5.98 9.90 -6.22
C LYS A 14 4.59 10.48 -6.00
N ASP A 15 3.55 9.70 -6.25
CA ASP A 15 2.16 10.13 -6.04
C ASP A 15 1.89 10.40 -4.56
N PHE A 16 2.34 9.48 -3.69
CA PHE A 16 2.21 9.63 -2.24
C PHE A 16 2.87 10.91 -1.73
N LEU A 17 4.14 11.14 -2.09
CA LEU A 17 4.89 12.31 -1.66
C LEU A 17 4.29 13.61 -2.22
N ALA A 18 3.82 13.61 -3.46
CA ALA A 18 3.16 14.76 -4.07
C ALA A 18 1.86 15.13 -3.33
N ASP A 19 1.06 14.15 -2.90
CA ASP A 19 -0.15 14.39 -2.11
C ASP A 19 0.19 14.92 -0.70
N MET A 20 1.22 14.39 -0.06
CA MET A 20 1.68 14.87 1.25
C MET A 20 2.18 16.32 1.16
N GLU A 21 2.98 16.66 0.14
CA GLU A 21 3.45 18.02 -0.11
C GLU A 21 2.28 18.98 -0.37
N LYS A 22 1.32 18.57 -1.20
CA LYS A 22 0.13 19.36 -1.55
C LYS A 22 -0.76 19.67 -0.33
N SER A 23 -0.68 18.86 0.72
CA SER A 23 -1.41 19.12 1.97
C SER A 23 -1.00 20.44 2.64
N GLY A 24 0.26 20.88 2.43
CA GLY A 24 0.84 22.05 3.08
C GLY A 24 1.02 21.92 4.59
N LYS A 25 0.95 20.70 5.15
CA LYS A 25 1.06 20.43 6.58
C LYS A 25 2.47 19.99 6.94
N ASP A 26 3.10 20.68 7.90
CA ASP A 26 4.48 20.40 8.32
C ASP A 26 4.67 18.95 8.79
N GLU A 27 3.69 18.37 9.49
CA GLU A 27 3.76 16.98 9.95
C GLU A 27 3.71 15.95 8.81
N LEU A 28 3.30 16.37 7.62
CA LEU A 28 3.33 15.57 6.38
C LEU A 28 4.53 15.93 5.49
N GLY A 29 5.42 16.81 5.96
CA GLY A 29 6.73 17.08 5.35
C GLY A 29 7.57 15.81 5.28
N ARG A 30 8.38 15.67 4.21
CA ARG A 30 9.08 14.42 3.87
C ARG A 30 9.96 13.89 5.02
N GLU A 31 10.60 14.79 5.75
CA GLU A 31 11.44 14.53 6.91
C GLU A 31 10.67 13.97 8.11
N ASN A 32 9.36 14.21 8.18
CA ASN A 32 8.47 13.78 9.26
C ASN A 32 7.66 12.52 8.87
N LEU A 33 7.64 12.14 7.59
CA LEU A 33 6.90 10.98 7.10
C LEU A 33 7.57 9.65 7.49
N ASN A 34 6.89 8.86 8.30
CA ASN A 34 7.24 7.46 8.54
C ASN A 34 6.41 6.50 7.66
N GLY A 35 6.47 5.19 7.94
CA GLY A 35 5.68 4.18 7.22
C GLY A 35 4.18 4.24 7.52
N ASP A 36 3.78 4.78 8.67
CA ASP A 36 2.40 4.76 9.13
C ASP A 36 1.48 5.67 8.32
N ALA A 37 2.02 6.73 7.72
CA ALA A 37 1.28 7.63 6.84
C ALA A 37 0.88 6.99 5.50
N MET A 38 1.58 5.93 5.07
CA MET A 38 1.33 5.27 3.79
C MET A 38 0.07 4.39 3.81
N ASN A 39 -0.19 3.69 4.92
CA ASN A 39 -1.35 2.81 5.08
C ASN A 39 -2.71 3.53 4.91
N PRO A 40 -2.97 4.69 5.55
CA PRO A 40 -4.20 5.43 5.32
C PRO A 40 -4.27 6.02 3.90
N TRP A 41 -3.14 6.44 3.31
CA TRP A 41 -3.12 6.91 1.92
C TRP A 41 -3.51 5.80 0.93
N LEU A 42 -2.95 4.59 1.08
CA LEU A 42 -3.32 3.42 0.29
C LEU A 42 -4.80 3.04 0.45
N THR A 43 -5.37 3.25 1.64
CA THR A 43 -6.81 3.02 1.88
C THR A 43 -7.68 3.96 1.03
N VAL A 44 -7.33 5.25 0.98
CA VAL A 44 -8.03 6.23 0.14
C VAL A 44 -7.83 5.94 -1.34
N ARG A 45 -6.62 5.52 -1.74
CA ARG A 45 -6.35 5.07 -3.11
C ARG A 45 -7.26 3.92 -3.51
N ALA A 46 -7.37 2.88 -2.69
CA ALA A 46 -8.24 1.73 -2.98
C ALA A 46 -9.71 2.13 -3.12
N PHE A 47 -10.19 3.07 -2.30
CA PHE A 47 -11.52 3.66 -2.49
C PHE A 47 -11.64 4.36 -3.84
N GLY A 48 -10.66 5.20 -4.22
CA GLY A 48 -10.64 5.88 -5.51
C GLY A 48 -10.66 4.90 -6.70
N GLU A 49 -9.87 3.83 -6.62
CA GLU A 49 -9.82 2.78 -7.63
C GLU A 49 -11.15 2.04 -7.79
N VAL A 50 -11.89 1.81 -6.69
CA VAL A 50 -13.24 1.24 -6.75
C VAL A 50 -14.26 2.25 -7.26
N ALA A 51 -14.17 3.50 -6.82
CA ALA A 51 -15.18 4.52 -7.09
C ALA A 51 -15.10 5.10 -8.50
N LYS A 52 -13.93 5.08 -9.16
CA LYS A 52 -13.71 5.73 -10.47
C LYS A 52 -14.63 5.23 -11.59
N ASP A 53 -15.06 3.97 -11.51
CA ASP A 53 -15.92 3.34 -12.52
C ASP A 53 -17.40 3.29 -12.10
N LEU A 54 -17.73 3.78 -10.90
CA LEU A 54 -19.11 3.80 -10.40
C LEU A 54 -19.87 5.00 -10.98
N LYS A 55 -21.04 4.72 -11.57
CA LYS A 55 -21.96 5.76 -12.04
C LYS A 55 -22.52 6.62 -10.90
N ASP A 56 -22.88 5.97 -9.79
CA ASP A 56 -23.40 6.60 -8.59
C ASP A 56 -22.52 6.18 -7.41
N VAL A 57 -21.92 7.14 -6.69
CA VAL A 57 -21.09 6.85 -5.52
C VAL A 57 -21.95 6.92 -4.25
N ASN A 58 -22.39 5.75 -3.77
CA ASN A 58 -23.13 5.62 -2.52
C ASN A 58 -22.71 4.34 -1.78
N LYS A 59 -23.23 4.16 -0.56
CA LYS A 59 -22.88 3.01 0.29
C LYS A 59 -22.99 1.67 -0.43
N ASN A 60 -24.09 1.43 -1.14
CA ASN A 60 -24.36 0.12 -1.74
C ASN A 60 -23.46 -0.11 -2.95
N THR A 61 -23.30 0.90 -3.81
CA THR A 61 -22.46 0.78 -5.02
C THR A 61 -20.99 0.65 -4.69
N VAL A 62 -20.50 1.36 -3.66
CA VAL A 62 -19.12 1.22 -3.18
C VAL A 62 -18.87 -0.16 -2.60
N MET A 63 -19.77 -0.67 -1.75
CA MET A 63 -19.62 -2.02 -1.17
C MET A 63 -19.63 -3.10 -2.26
N GLN A 64 -20.56 -3.03 -3.21
CA GLN A 64 -20.59 -3.93 -4.36
C GLN A 64 -19.34 -3.77 -5.24
N GLY A 65 -18.81 -2.55 -5.36
CA GLY A 65 -17.56 -2.29 -6.05
C GLY A 65 -16.39 -3.03 -5.40
N PHE A 66 -16.25 -2.95 -4.07
CA PHE A 66 -15.22 -3.70 -3.34
C PHE A 66 -15.40 -5.23 -3.41
N GLU A 67 -16.64 -5.73 -3.40
CA GLU A 67 -16.92 -7.17 -3.53
C GLU A 67 -16.49 -7.73 -4.89
N ASN A 68 -16.67 -6.94 -5.95
CA ASN A 68 -16.37 -7.33 -7.33
C ASN A 68 -14.97 -6.96 -7.80
N ALA A 69 -14.31 -6.02 -7.11
CA ALA A 69 -12.99 -5.55 -7.44
C ALA A 69 -11.95 -6.68 -7.47
N LYS A 70 -11.10 -6.65 -8.49
CA LYS A 70 -9.95 -7.55 -8.64
C LYS A 70 -8.75 -6.73 -9.04
N ALA A 71 -7.59 -7.08 -8.49
CA ALA A 71 -6.31 -6.49 -8.84
C ALA A 71 -6.33 -4.94 -8.85
N LEU A 72 -6.88 -4.34 -7.78
CA LEU A 72 -6.85 -2.89 -7.58
C LEU A 72 -5.41 -2.39 -7.61
N ASP A 73 -5.17 -1.30 -8.34
CA ASP A 73 -3.84 -0.71 -8.44
C ASP A 73 -3.47 0.04 -7.16
N MET A 74 -2.46 -0.48 -6.47
CA MET A 74 -1.94 0.08 -5.23
C MET A 74 -0.64 0.88 -5.44
N ALA A 75 -0.48 1.49 -6.61
CA ALA A 75 0.68 2.28 -7.04
C ALA A 75 1.99 1.47 -7.08
N GLY A 76 1.92 0.14 -7.11
CA GLY A 76 3.07 -0.74 -6.97
C GLY A 76 3.76 -0.69 -5.59
N LEU A 77 3.17 -0.01 -4.59
CA LEU A 77 3.67 0.03 -3.21
C LEU A 77 3.27 -1.21 -2.41
N VAL A 78 2.19 -1.86 -2.82
CA VAL A 78 1.87 -3.25 -2.49
C VAL A 78 1.40 -3.92 -3.79
N PRO A 79 1.34 -5.26 -3.85
CA PRO A 79 0.88 -5.95 -5.05
C PRO A 79 -0.58 -5.61 -5.30
N ALA A 80 -0.99 -5.77 -6.56
CA ALA A 80 -2.37 -5.49 -6.94
C ALA A 80 -3.34 -6.24 -6.01
N TRP A 81 -4.25 -5.50 -5.39
CA TRP A 81 -5.01 -6.01 -4.26
C TRP A 81 -6.40 -6.48 -4.69
N THR A 82 -6.79 -7.68 -4.27
CA THR A 82 -8.15 -8.20 -4.45
C THR A 82 -8.82 -8.30 -3.08
N PRO A 83 -9.75 -7.39 -2.74
CA PRO A 83 -10.33 -7.31 -1.38
C PRO A 83 -10.99 -8.61 -0.90
N SER A 84 -11.64 -9.33 -1.81
CA SER A 84 -12.34 -10.59 -1.53
C SER A 84 -11.43 -11.82 -1.51
N ALA A 85 -10.18 -11.71 -1.97
CA ALA A 85 -9.21 -12.80 -1.96
C ALA A 85 -8.50 -12.87 -0.60
N VAL A 86 -9.20 -13.44 0.38
CA VAL A 86 -8.64 -13.68 1.72
C VAL A 86 -8.22 -15.12 1.89
N GLU A 87 -7.11 -15.34 2.59
CA GLU A 87 -6.60 -16.66 2.90
C GLU A 87 -6.16 -16.77 4.37
N PRO A 88 -6.19 -17.97 4.97
CA PRO A 88 -5.66 -18.19 6.31
C PRO A 88 -4.12 -18.19 6.32
N PHE A 89 -3.52 -17.59 7.35
CA PHE A 89 -2.08 -17.63 7.60
C PHE A 89 -1.80 -17.66 9.11
N GLY A 90 -1.18 -18.75 9.59
CA GLY A 90 -0.91 -18.96 11.02
C GLY A 90 -2.20 -18.91 11.85
N ILE A 91 -2.26 -17.99 12.82
CA ILE A 91 -3.45 -17.77 13.67
C ILE A 91 -4.52 -16.90 13.00
N PHE A 92 -4.18 -16.21 11.90
CA PHE A 92 -5.08 -15.28 11.22
C PHE A 92 -5.92 -16.01 10.17
N GLN A 93 -7.24 -15.86 10.24
CA GLN A 93 -8.17 -16.58 9.36
C GLN A 93 -8.52 -15.82 8.07
N ARG A 94 -8.21 -14.52 8.01
CA ARG A 94 -8.61 -13.64 6.90
C ARG A 94 -7.48 -12.64 6.59
N VAL A 95 -6.41 -13.11 5.98
CA VAL A 95 -5.33 -12.26 5.47
C VAL A 95 -5.61 -11.95 4.02
N SER A 96 -5.76 -10.67 3.69
CA SER A 96 -6.03 -10.20 2.32
C SER A 96 -4.75 -9.82 1.55
N ASN A 97 -3.63 -9.69 2.25
CA ASN A 97 -2.31 -9.47 1.67
C ASN A 97 -1.24 -10.01 2.64
N SER A 98 -0.53 -11.06 2.24
CA SER A 98 0.56 -11.70 3.02
C SER A 98 1.96 -11.26 2.57
N MET A 99 2.04 -10.30 1.63
CA MET A 99 3.28 -9.89 0.99
C MET A 99 4.02 -8.86 1.83
N MET A 100 5.33 -9.03 1.97
CA MET A 100 6.18 -8.18 2.81
C MET A 100 7.44 -7.75 2.07
N TYR A 101 7.98 -6.60 2.48
CA TYR A 101 9.30 -6.14 2.08
C TYR A 101 10.36 -6.61 3.06
N ARG A 102 11.51 -7.04 2.54
CA ARG A 102 12.68 -7.35 3.35
C ARG A 102 13.42 -6.05 3.65
N MET A 103 13.63 -5.77 4.94
CA MET A 103 14.45 -4.64 5.39
C MET A 103 15.72 -5.16 6.04
N THR A 104 16.88 -4.66 5.62
CA THR A 104 18.18 -4.97 6.22
C THR A 104 18.73 -3.71 6.87
N PHE A 105 19.32 -3.82 8.06
CA PHE A 105 19.99 -2.72 8.74
C PHE A 105 21.47 -3.06 8.87
N ASP A 106 22.35 -2.21 8.34
CA ASP A 106 23.80 -2.42 8.35
C ASP A 106 24.53 -1.67 9.49
N GLY A 107 23.78 -0.93 10.33
CA GLY A 107 24.31 -0.11 11.41
C GLY A 107 24.09 1.39 11.19
N ASP A 108 24.01 1.83 9.93
CA ASP A 108 23.86 3.24 9.56
C ASP A 108 22.63 3.47 8.67
N VAL A 109 22.28 2.47 7.85
CA VAL A 109 21.26 2.57 6.81
C VAL A 109 20.33 1.36 6.90
N VAL A 110 19.02 1.63 6.87
CA VAL A 110 18.03 0.60 6.54
C VAL A 110 18.05 0.47 5.02
N ILE A 111 17.92 -0.72 4.45
CA ILE A 111 17.75 -0.93 3.00
C ILE A 111 16.49 -1.75 2.82
N THR A 112 15.58 -1.27 1.98
CA THR A 112 14.35 -2.00 1.65
C THR A 112 14.53 -2.66 0.29
N ASP A 113 14.49 -3.99 0.25
CA ASP A 113 14.46 -4.75 -1.00
C ASP A 113 13.19 -4.38 -1.78
N PRO A 114 13.27 -3.92 -3.05
CA PRO A 114 12.09 -3.62 -3.85
C PRO A 114 11.28 -4.86 -4.20
N VAL A 115 11.85 -6.05 -4.08
CA VAL A 115 11.17 -7.31 -4.31
C VAL A 115 10.47 -7.76 -3.03
N GLN A 116 9.16 -7.92 -3.13
CA GLN A 116 8.36 -8.47 -2.05
C GLN A 116 8.43 -9.98 -2.02
N TYR A 117 8.28 -10.55 -0.83
CA TYR A 117 8.14 -12.00 -0.63
C TYR A 117 6.82 -12.31 0.06
N ASP A 118 6.29 -13.50 -0.20
CA ASP A 118 5.07 -13.99 0.42
C ASP A 118 5.39 -14.69 1.74
N LEU A 119 4.80 -14.23 2.85
CA LEU A 119 4.96 -14.87 4.16
C LEU A 119 4.50 -16.34 4.17
N ARG A 120 3.59 -16.73 3.26
CA ARG A 120 3.12 -18.12 3.14
C ARG A 120 4.19 -19.03 2.54
N ASN A 121 5.09 -18.48 1.71
CA ASN A 121 6.16 -19.20 1.01
C ASN A 121 7.51 -18.51 1.26
N PRO A 122 8.07 -18.63 2.49
CA PRO A 122 9.22 -17.83 2.92
C PRO A 122 10.56 -18.18 2.24
N THR A 123 10.58 -19.17 1.34
CA THR A 123 11.77 -19.52 0.55
C THR A 123 11.92 -18.57 -0.63
N ALA A 124 12.59 -17.43 -0.39
CA ALA A 124 13.20 -16.57 -1.40
C ALA A 124 14.61 -16.18 -0.95
#